data_AF-A0A942PEI3-F1
#
_entry.id   AF-A0A942PEI3-F1
#
_cell.length_a   1.000
_cell.length_b   1.000
_cell.length_c   1.000
_cell.angle_alpha   90.00
_cell.angle_beta   90.00
_cell.angle_gamma   90.00
#
_symmetry.space_group_name_H-M   'P 1'
#
loop_
_entity.id
_entity.type
_entity.pdbx_description
1 polymer ?
#
loop_
_entity_poly.entity_id
_entity_poly.type
_entity_poly.pdbx_seq_one_letter_code
_entity_poly.pdbx_strand_id
1 'polypeptide(L)'
;MKRVLGQWMAVCFIAVVPGLALAAFDSGSTGVDGPFNPTVNTVVQLPPSGVFNFTTVNIPVGVTVTFKKNSANTPVVILASGDVAIAGVLDVRAAKSADTGAAGDGNLGDDGLPGTGGPGGFDGGRGGLAPNVIGGSGVGPGGATPGIMYNVSYPCGGGGGGYSQAGSSTYCGVSGPVGVKDVSGMGGASYGSSVLLPLVGGSGGGGGMGGTTFAGSGGGGGGGAILIASTTTVNVTGSILADGSASGAANGAGAGAVGGGGSGGAIRIVASTISGNGTVSAQGGAVGSSQSSYQGGASGAPGRVRLEASAITRTSATNPVFTTDLPGSVFVAGAPTLAISSVAGVAAPAAPTGNADIVLPATTVNPVTVTFTTTGVPVGNTIKLTVTPASGAATSVVSPALTGSTTSASSSVQVTLPQGPSVLQAQTTYTIVAALGDVMSRYAGNERVERVTLTAIMGKSSTATLHTISGKEYQVPAMVLASLGAGFQ
;
A
#
# COMPACT_ATOMS: atom_id res chain seq x y z
N MET A 1 -62.24 37.75 53.33
CA MET A 1 -62.37 36.90 52.13
C MET A 1 -61.01 36.27 51.84
N LYS A 2 -61.01 34.95 51.61
CA LYS A 2 -59.84 34.07 51.48
C LYS A 2 -58.89 34.54 50.36
N ARG A 3 -57.57 34.52 50.60
CA ARG A 3 -56.57 34.36 49.54
C ARG A 3 -55.62 33.23 49.92
N VAL A 4 -55.58 32.27 49.01
CA VAL A 4 -55.05 30.92 49.13
C VAL A 4 -53.53 30.95 48.95
N LEU A 5 -52.82 30.25 49.82
CA LEU A 5 -51.40 29.95 49.71
C LEU A 5 -51.25 28.80 48.70
N GLY A 6 -50.70 29.08 47.52
CA GLY A 6 -50.39 28.06 46.51
C GLY A 6 -48.90 27.70 46.54
N GLN A 7 -48.55 26.60 47.21
CA GLN A 7 -47.23 25.99 47.12
C GLN A 7 -47.05 25.35 45.74
N TRP A 8 -46.12 25.88 44.95
CA TRP A 8 -45.65 25.23 43.73
C TRP A 8 -44.54 24.24 44.09
N MET A 9 -44.91 22.96 44.15
CA MET A 9 -43.97 21.85 44.26
C MET A 9 -43.35 21.61 42.87
N ALA A 10 -42.13 22.09 42.68
CA ALA A 10 -41.36 21.78 41.48
C ALA A 10 -40.90 20.31 41.54
N VAL A 11 -41.60 19.44 40.83
CA VAL A 11 -41.19 18.05 40.60
C VAL A 11 -40.05 18.07 39.58
N CYS A 12 -38.82 17.90 40.07
CA CYS A 12 -37.65 17.73 39.23
C CYS A 12 -37.65 16.29 38.67
N PHE A 13 -38.10 16.13 37.43
CA PHE A 13 -37.92 14.89 36.66
C PHE A 13 -36.42 14.75 36.36
N ILE A 14 -35.72 13.89 37.12
CA ILE A 14 -34.41 13.38 36.73
C ILE A 14 -34.65 12.45 35.54
N ALA A 15 -34.42 12.95 34.33
CA ALA A 15 -34.29 12.13 33.15
C ALA A 15 -33.05 11.24 33.32
N VAL A 16 -33.26 9.97 33.69
CA VAL A 16 -32.25 8.93 33.56
C VAL A 16 -32.05 8.72 32.07
N VAL A 17 -31.08 9.43 31.50
CA VAL A 17 -30.57 9.14 30.16
C VAL A 17 -29.93 7.74 30.26
N PRO A 18 -30.42 6.73 29.53
CA PRO A 18 -29.69 5.48 29.42
C PRO A 18 -28.34 5.84 28.81
N GLY A 19 -27.26 5.65 29.58
CA GLY A 19 -25.92 5.73 29.02
C GLY A 19 -25.87 4.79 27.84
N LEU A 20 -25.69 5.33 26.64
CA LEU A 20 -25.27 4.55 25.48
C LEU A 20 -23.94 3.93 25.88
N ALA A 21 -23.97 2.68 26.35
CA ALA A 21 -22.78 1.88 26.44
C ALA A 21 -22.25 1.78 25.01
N LEU A 22 -21.18 2.52 24.70
CA LEU A 22 -20.38 2.26 23.52
C LEU A 22 -20.03 0.77 23.60
N ALA A 23 -20.49 -0.01 22.62
CA ALA A 23 -20.11 -1.41 22.54
C ALA A 23 -18.58 -1.49 22.63
N ALA A 24 -18.06 -2.32 23.54
CA ALA A 24 -16.63 -2.52 23.66
C ALA A 24 -16.09 -2.92 22.28
N PHE A 25 -14.98 -2.31 21.87
CA PHE A 25 -14.38 -2.60 20.57
C PHE A 25 -14.04 -4.08 20.49
N ASP A 26 -14.44 -4.74 19.40
CA ASP A 26 -14.07 -6.12 19.09
C ASP A 26 -13.03 -6.13 17.97
N SER A 27 -11.87 -6.73 18.24
CA SER A 27 -10.81 -6.94 17.25
C SER A 27 -11.22 -7.87 16.11
N GLY A 28 -12.24 -8.71 16.31
CA GLY A 28 -12.62 -9.77 15.38
C GLY A 28 -11.65 -10.96 15.36
N SER A 29 -10.75 -11.08 16.36
CA SER A 29 -9.87 -12.25 16.47
C SER A 29 -10.67 -13.51 16.80
N THR A 30 -10.44 -14.58 16.04
CA THR A 30 -11.02 -15.89 16.33
C THR A 30 -10.29 -16.65 17.44
N GLY A 31 -9.08 -16.21 17.82
CA GLY A 31 -8.23 -16.88 18.81
C GLY A 31 -7.65 -18.22 18.37
N VAL A 32 -7.82 -18.63 17.10
CA VAL A 32 -7.39 -19.94 16.60
C VAL A 32 -5.87 -20.16 16.67
N ASP A 33 -5.08 -19.09 16.64
CA ASP A 33 -3.61 -19.16 16.73
C ASP A 33 -3.11 -19.19 18.18
N GLY A 34 -4.00 -19.15 19.18
CA GLY A 34 -3.64 -19.19 20.60
C GLY A 34 -2.82 -17.97 21.05
N PRO A 35 -2.10 -18.06 22.19
CA PRO A 35 -1.24 -16.97 22.66
C PRO A 35 0.09 -16.93 21.90
N PHE A 36 0.50 -15.74 21.45
CA PHE A 36 1.82 -15.52 20.84
C PHE A 36 2.79 -14.93 21.87
N ASN A 37 3.79 -15.70 22.29
CA ASN A 37 4.75 -15.32 23.33
C ASN A 37 6.18 -15.81 23.01
N PRO A 38 6.85 -15.25 21.99
CA PRO A 38 8.21 -15.65 21.63
C PRO A 38 9.21 -15.29 22.73
N THR A 39 10.14 -16.21 23.01
CA THR A 39 11.21 -16.02 24.01
C THR A 39 12.57 -15.69 23.40
N VAL A 40 12.69 -15.75 22.07
CA VAL A 40 13.89 -15.46 21.29
C VAL A 40 13.51 -14.74 20.00
N ASN A 41 14.49 -14.12 19.34
CA ASN A 41 14.28 -13.49 18.04
C ASN A 41 13.66 -14.50 17.06
N THR A 42 12.54 -14.11 16.46
CA THR A 42 11.70 -15.03 15.70
C THR A 42 11.34 -14.42 14.35
N VAL A 43 11.54 -15.19 13.29
CA VAL A 43 11.02 -14.89 11.95
C VAL A 43 9.72 -15.67 11.77
N VAL A 44 8.59 -14.97 11.71
CA VAL A 44 7.27 -15.59 11.58
C VAL A 44 6.91 -15.69 10.09
N GLN A 45 6.43 -16.86 9.66
CA GLN A 45 5.91 -17.02 8.31
C GLN A 45 4.53 -16.35 8.19
N LEU A 46 4.36 -15.41 7.26
CA LEU A 46 3.03 -14.83 7.02
C LEU A 46 2.10 -15.88 6.41
N PRO A 47 0.86 -16.02 6.92
CA PRO A 47 -0.16 -16.82 6.27
C PRO A 47 -0.54 -16.17 4.93
N PRO A 48 -1.15 -16.90 3.99
CA PRO A 48 -1.57 -16.35 2.70
C PRO A 48 -2.49 -15.12 2.83
N SER A 49 -3.28 -15.03 3.91
CA SER A 49 -4.15 -13.89 4.22
C SER A 49 -3.40 -12.67 4.77
N GLY A 50 -2.21 -12.86 5.34
CA GLY A 50 -1.51 -11.87 6.17
C GLY A 50 -2.11 -11.67 7.57
N VAL A 51 -3.14 -12.43 7.94
CA VAL A 51 -3.91 -12.25 9.19
C VAL A 51 -3.59 -13.35 10.21
N PHE A 52 -3.19 -12.93 11.40
CA PHE A 52 -3.06 -13.77 12.59
C PHE A 52 -4.22 -13.49 13.56
N ASN A 53 -4.74 -14.53 14.19
CA ASN A 53 -5.88 -14.53 15.11
C ASN A 53 -5.45 -15.10 16.47
N PHE A 54 -4.80 -14.28 17.29
CA PHE A 54 -4.31 -14.68 18.60
C PHE A 54 -5.34 -14.47 19.70
N THR A 55 -5.15 -15.17 20.82
CA THR A 55 -5.83 -14.82 22.07
C THR A 55 -5.15 -13.64 22.76
N THR A 56 -3.82 -13.69 22.91
CA THR A 56 -2.99 -12.61 23.47
C THR A 56 -1.66 -12.55 22.73
N VAL A 57 -1.01 -11.38 22.74
CA VAL A 57 0.34 -11.19 22.19
C VAL A 57 1.25 -10.61 23.26
N ASN A 58 2.39 -11.23 23.51
CA ASN A 58 3.42 -10.71 24.39
C ASN A 58 4.80 -10.82 23.72
N ILE A 59 5.43 -9.69 23.42
CA ILE A 59 6.79 -9.64 22.86
C ILE A 59 7.71 -9.06 23.92
N PRO A 60 8.51 -9.90 24.62
CA PRO A 60 9.37 -9.47 25.70
C PRO A 60 10.50 -8.52 25.26
N VAL A 61 11.08 -7.79 26.22
CA VAL A 61 12.30 -6.99 26.00
C VAL A 61 13.42 -7.89 25.47
N GLY A 62 14.18 -7.38 24.49
CA GLY A 62 15.29 -8.12 23.88
C GLY A 62 14.86 -9.12 22.78
N VAL A 63 13.55 -9.27 22.53
CA VAL A 63 13.03 -10.11 21.45
C VAL A 63 12.64 -9.25 20.24
N THR A 64 13.15 -9.60 19.07
CA THR A 64 12.76 -9.03 17.78
C THR A 64 11.95 -10.04 16.98
N VAL A 65 10.77 -9.62 16.55
CA VAL A 65 9.88 -10.38 15.67
C VAL A 65 9.87 -9.74 14.29
N THR A 66 10.25 -10.53 13.28
CA THR A 66 10.18 -10.16 11.86
C THR A 66 9.24 -11.12 11.12
N PHE A 67 8.87 -10.78 9.88
CA PHE A 67 7.94 -11.57 9.09
C PHE A 67 8.52 -11.93 7.73
N LYS A 68 8.45 -13.21 7.35
CA LYS A 68 8.76 -13.66 6.00
C LYS A 68 7.56 -13.40 5.09
N LYS A 69 7.78 -12.68 3.98
CA LYS A 69 6.76 -12.37 2.96
C LYS A 69 6.09 -13.66 2.47
N ASN A 70 4.77 -13.61 2.28
CA ASN A 70 4.06 -14.60 1.49
C ASN A 70 4.14 -14.23 -0.01
N SER A 71 3.61 -15.08 -0.89
CA SER A 71 3.66 -14.87 -2.35
C SER A 71 2.95 -13.59 -2.81
N ALA A 72 1.94 -13.12 -2.07
CA ALA A 72 1.21 -11.90 -2.37
C ALA A 72 1.81 -10.65 -1.69
N ASN A 73 2.88 -10.83 -0.89
CA ASN A 73 3.47 -9.81 -0.04
C ASN A 73 2.42 -8.98 0.71
N THR A 74 1.49 -9.65 1.40
CA THR A 74 0.42 -8.98 2.13
C THR A 74 0.96 -8.15 3.30
N PRO A 75 0.23 -7.11 3.75
CA PRO A 75 0.44 -6.52 5.07
C PRO A 75 0.39 -7.56 6.20
N VAL A 76 0.98 -7.21 7.34
CA VAL A 76 0.87 -7.96 8.59
C VAL A 76 -0.37 -7.48 9.33
N VAL A 77 -1.27 -8.39 9.68
CA VAL A 77 -2.45 -8.10 10.50
C VAL A 77 -2.44 -9.01 11.71
N ILE A 78 -2.45 -8.41 12.90
CA ILE A 78 -2.48 -9.09 14.19
C ILE A 78 -3.81 -8.76 14.85
N LEU A 79 -4.66 -9.76 15.01
CA LEU A 79 -5.91 -9.66 15.78
C LEU A 79 -5.72 -10.38 17.11
N ALA A 80 -6.13 -9.76 18.21
CA ALA A 80 -6.05 -10.33 19.54
C ALA A 80 -7.37 -10.14 20.31
N SER A 81 -7.96 -11.24 20.79
CA SER A 81 -9.17 -11.16 21.63
C SER A 81 -8.89 -10.60 23.03
N GLY A 82 -7.63 -10.58 23.45
CA GLY A 82 -7.13 -10.00 24.69
C GLY A 82 -5.92 -9.10 24.47
N ASP A 83 -5.11 -8.93 25.51
CA ASP A 83 -4.06 -7.91 25.53
C ASP A 83 -2.91 -8.19 24.55
N VAL A 84 -2.38 -7.09 24.01
CA VAL A 84 -1.16 -7.04 23.20
C VAL A 84 -0.12 -6.20 23.92
N ALA A 85 0.95 -6.84 24.40
CA ALA A 85 2.09 -6.19 25.03
C ALA A 85 3.34 -6.30 24.14
N ILE A 86 3.91 -5.15 23.78
CA ILE A 86 5.10 -5.06 22.91
C ILE A 86 6.18 -4.32 23.68
N ALA A 87 7.04 -5.08 24.36
CA ALA A 87 8.22 -4.58 25.06
C ALA A 87 9.52 -4.78 24.26
N GLY A 88 9.53 -5.75 23.35
CA GLY A 88 10.57 -5.94 22.34
C GLY A 88 10.30 -5.18 21.04
N VAL A 89 10.66 -5.77 19.90
CA VAL A 89 10.56 -5.12 18.57
C VAL A 89 9.64 -5.92 17.65
N LEU A 90 8.65 -5.25 17.06
CA LEU A 90 7.97 -5.69 15.84
C LEU A 90 8.56 -4.95 14.65
N ASP A 91 9.16 -5.68 13.71
CA ASP A 91 9.89 -5.10 12.59
C ASP A 91 9.32 -5.58 11.24
N VAL A 92 8.73 -4.64 10.50
CA VAL A 92 8.25 -4.78 9.13
C VAL A 92 8.97 -3.80 8.20
N ARG A 93 10.16 -3.32 8.56
CA ARG A 93 10.94 -2.40 7.72
C ARG A 93 11.35 -3.03 6.39
N ALA A 94 11.64 -2.17 5.43
CA ALA A 94 12.30 -2.56 4.20
C ALA A 94 13.80 -2.81 4.39
N ALA A 95 14.40 -3.51 3.42
CA ALA A 95 15.84 -3.71 3.35
C ALA A 95 16.48 -2.78 2.31
N LYS A 96 17.66 -2.29 2.66
CA LYS A 96 18.53 -1.44 1.82
C LYS A 96 18.94 -2.21 0.55
N SER A 97 19.12 -1.50 -0.56
CA SER A 97 19.76 -2.07 -1.76
C SER A 97 21.28 -2.25 -1.56
N ALA A 98 21.91 -3.08 -2.39
CA ALA A 98 23.36 -3.25 -2.37
C ALA A 98 24.09 -1.94 -2.71
N ASP A 99 25.26 -1.75 -2.09
CA ASP A 99 26.20 -0.67 -2.42
C ASP A 99 27.00 -1.06 -3.66
N THR A 100 27.32 -0.11 -4.54
CA THR A 100 28.02 -0.38 -5.81
C THR A 100 29.34 0.37 -5.94
N GLY A 101 30.19 -0.11 -6.85
CA GLY A 101 31.52 0.45 -7.12
C GLY A 101 32.44 0.32 -5.90
N ALA A 102 33.23 1.35 -5.60
CA ALA A 102 34.12 1.40 -4.44
C ALA A 102 33.38 1.46 -3.09
N ALA A 103 32.05 1.65 -3.08
CA ALA A 103 31.22 1.50 -1.88
C ALA A 103 30.77 0.05 -1.64
N GLY A 104 30.78 -0.78 -2.69
CA GLY A 104 30.35 -2.17 -2.63
C GLY A 104 31.38 -3.07 -1.94
N ASP A 105 30.99 -4.32 -1.72
CA ASP A 105 31.82 -5.35 -1.09
C ASP A 105 32.69 -6.14 -2.10
N GLY A 106 32.61 -5.77 -3.38
CA GLY A 106 33.30 -6.44 -4.49
C GLY A 106 32.50 -7.55 -5.17
N ASN A 107 31.29 -7.88 -4.69
CA ASN A 107 30.41 -8.85 -5.32
C ASN A 107 29.57 -8.21 -6.44
N LEU A 108 30.13 -8.11 -7.64
CA LEU A 108 29.45 -7.48 -8.79
C LEU A 108 28.11 -8.13 -9.21
N GLY A 109 27.77 -9.31 -8.68
CA GLY A 109 26.52 -10.01 -8.99
C GLY A 109 25.28 -9.41 -8.31
N ASP A 110 25.45 -8.68 -7.20
CA ASP A 110 24.36 -7.98 -6.51
C ASP A 110 24.30 -6.48 -6.80
N ASP A 111 25.31 -5.96 -7.51
CA ASP A 111 25.37 -4.56 -7.93
C ASP A 111 24.09 -4.14 -8.67
N GLY A 112 23.49 -3.06 -8.17
CA GLY A 112 22.26 -2.49 -8.71
C GLY A 112 20.99 -3.29 -8.41
N LEU A 113 21.03 -4.39 -7.63
CA LEU A 113 19.80 -5.01 -7.13
C LEU A 113 19.02 -4.02 -6.26
N PRO A 114 17.68 -3.96 -6.38
CA PRO A 114 16.86 -3.05 -5.61
C PRO A 114 16.77 -3.45 -4.13
N GLY A 115 16.50 -2.48 -3.27
CA GLY A 115 16.13 -2.73 -1.88
C GLY A 115 14.76 -3.42 -1.82
N THR A 116 14.65 -4.46 -1.01
CA THR A 116 13.38 -5.20 -0.89
C THR A 116 12.44 -4.47 0.07
N GLY A 117 11.19 -4.24 -0.33
CA GLY A 117 10.17 -3.66 0.54
C GLY A 117 9.91 -4.54 1.77
N GLY A 118 9.33 -3.96 2.81
CA GLY A 118 8.85 -4.74 3.95
C GLY A 118 7.62 -5.59 3.60
N PRO A 119 7.12 -6.42 4.52
CA PRO A 119 5.82 -7.07 4.38
C PRO A 119 4.70 -6.05 4.06
N GLY A 120 4.01 -6.19 2.93
CA GLY A 120 3.00 -5.22 2.48
C GLY A 120 3.57 -3.95 1.82
N GLY A 121 4.88 -3.77 1.78
CA GLY A 121 5.60 -2.68 1.10
C GLY A 121 6.21 -3.13 -0.23
N PHE A 122 6.59 -2.18 -1.07
CA PHE A 122 7.07 -2.45 -2.43
C PHE A 122 8.58 -2.30 -2.58
N ASP A 123 9.17 -3.02 -3.52
CA ASP A 123 10.61 -3.00 -3.76
C ASP A 123 11.05 -1.72 -4.50
N GLY A 124 12.33 -1.37 -4.33
CA GLY A 124 12.97 -0.29 -5.07
C GLY A 124 13.17 -0.58 -6.55
N GLY A 125 13.62 0.43 -7.29
CA GLY A 125 13.98 0.31 -8.68
C GLY A 125 15.39 -0.25 -8.85
N ARG A 126 15.61 -1.09 -9.87
CA ARG A 126 16.94 -1.63 -10.16
C ARG A 126 17.90 -0.50 -10.56
N GLY A 127 19.14 -0.55 -10.10
CA GLY A 127 20.19 0.32 -10.60
C GLY A 127 20.47 0.08 -12.08
N GLY A 128 20.84 1.14 -12.80
CA GLY A 128 21.21 1.07 -14.21
C GLY A 128 22.53 0.32 -14.39
N LEU A 129 22.60 -0.54 -15.41
CA LEU A 129 23.82 -1.28 -15.73
C LEU A 129 24.91 -0.36 -16.29
N ALA A 130 26.17 -0.74 -16.10
CA ALA A 130 27.26 -0.13 -16.86
C ALA A 130 27.29 -0.71 -18.30
N PRO A 131 27.68 0.10 -19.31
CA PRO A 131 27.93 1.54 -19.23
C PRO A 131 26.66 2.39 -19.44
N ASN A 132 26.44 3.38 -18.59
CA ASN A 132 25.49 4.51 -18.78
C ASN A 132 24.01 4.12 -19.05
N VAL A 133 23.54 2.99 -18.53
CA VAL A 133 22.14 2.57 -18.71
C VAL A 133 21.24 3.24 -17.65
N ILE A 134 20.03 3.63 -18.05
CA ILE A 134 19.00 4.18 -17.15
C ILE A 134 18.57 3.09 -16.14
N GLY A 135 18.37 3.47 -14.88
CA GLY A 135 17.83 2.57 -13.86
C GLY A 135 16.37 2.18 -14.09
N GLY A 136 15.82 1.35 -13.22
CA GLY A 136 14.39 1.04 -13.15
C GLY A 136 13.65 1.98 -12.19
N SER A 137 12.36 2.19 -12.45
CA SER A 137 11.46 2.85 -11.49
C SER A 137 11.29 1.99 -10.24
N GLY A 138 11.08 2.65 -9.10
CA GLY A 138 10.58 1.99 -7.90
C GLY A 138 9.20 1.39 -8.13
N VAL A 139 8.89 0.30 -7.42
CA VAL A 139 7.59 -0.36 -7.52
C VAL A 139 6.63 0.22 -6.47
N GLY A 140 5.34 0.09 -6.74
CA GLY A 140 4.25 0.52 -5.85
C GLY A 140 3.50 1.75 -6.36
N PRO A 141 2.36 2.10 -5.75
CA PRO A 141 1.50 3.20 -6.22
C PRO A 141 2.19 4.57 -6.18
N GLY A 142 3.20 4.73 -5.33
CA GLY A 142 4.08 5.90 -5.27
C GLY A 142 5.50 5.55 -5.65
N GLY A 143 5.72 4.60 -6.56
CA GLY A 143 7.05 4.28 -7.07
C GLY A 143 7.67 5.48 -7.79
N ALA A 144 8.92 5.77 -7.48
CA ALA A 144 9.63 6.92 -8.05
C ALA A 144 10.34 6.57 -9.36
N THR A 145 10.62 7.57 -10.21
CA THR A 145 11.27 7.33 -11.50
C THR A 145 12.78 7.11 -11.30
N PRO A 146 13.45 6.37 -12.21
CA PRO A 146 14.90 6.22 -12.17
C PRO A 146 15.61 7.54 -12.47
N GLY A 147 16.91 7.55 -12.18
CA GLY A 147 17.81 8.59 -12.66
C GLY A 147 18.08 8.49 -14.16
N ILE A 148 18.16 9.64 -14.85
CA ILE A 148 18.41 9.76 -16.29
C ILE A 148 19.81 10.28 -16.63
N MET A 149 20.20 10.20 -17.92
CA MET A 149 21.46 10.76 -18.43
C MET A 149 21.22 12.25 -18.68
N TYR A 150 21.99 13.13 -18.06
CA TYR A 150 21.98 14.57 -18.41
C TYR A 150 22.98 14.88 -19.54
N ASN A 151 24.20 14.34 -19.46
CA ASN A 151 25.16 14.27 -20.57
C ASN A 151 26.07 13.05 -20.40
N VAL A 152 26.92 12.77 -21.40
CA VAL A 152 27.82 11.59 -21.46
C VAL A 152 28.77 11.41 -20.26
N SER A 153 28.88 12.39 -19.36
CA SER A 153 29.84 12.39 -18.24
C SER A 153 29.20 12.37 -16.84
N TYR A 154 27.88 12.57 -16.70
CA TYR A 154 27.22 12.68 -15.39
C TYR A 154 25.95 11.83 -15.29
N PRO A 155 26.03 10.64 -14.65
CA PRO A 155 24.85 9.85 -14.31
C PRO A 155 24.08 10.52 -13.16
N CYS A 156 22.75 10.50 -13.24
CA CYS A 156 21.89 11.10 -12.22
C CYS A 156 21.22 10.08 -11.29
N GLY A 157 20.93 10.51 -10.07
CA GLY A 157 20.29 9.67 -9.06
C GLY A 157 18.77 9.57 -9.22
N GLY A 158 18.20 8.51 -8.65
CA GLY A 158 16.76 8.24 -8.70
C GLY A 158 15.94 9.05 -7.69
N GLY A 159 14.66 9.24 -7.99
CA GLY A 159 13.70 9.90 -7.09
C GLY A 159 13.35 9.04 -5.87
N GLY A 160 12.91 9.67 -4.78
CA GLY A 160 12.46 8.97 -3.57
C GLY A 160 11.01 8.49 -3.68
N GLY A 161 10.68 7.34 -3.07
CA GLY A 161 9.32 6.80 -3.07
C GLY A 161 8.31 7.74 -2.39
N GLY A 162 7.08 7.79 -2.90
CA GLY A 162 5.96 8.52 -2.30
C GLY A 162 5.15 7.68 -1.30
N TYR A 163 4.42 8.32 -0.39
CA TYR A 163 3.39 7.69 0.45
C TYR A 163 2.41 8.74 1.00
N SER A 164 2.61 9.23 2.22
CA SER A 164 1.71 10.23 2.85
C SER A 164 1.77 11.59 2.15
N GLN A 165 2.89 11.83 1.48
CA GLN A 165 3.21 12.95 0.61
C GLN A 165 4.03 12.43 -0.57
N ALA A 166 4.29 13.29 -1.56
CA ALA A 166 5.21 12.95 -2.63
C ALA A 166 6.63 12.72 -2.09
N GLY A 167 7.35 11.78 -2.69
CA GLY A 167 8.77 11.60 -2.43
C GLY A 167 9.59 12.76 -2.97
N SER A 168 10.84 12.87 -2.52
CA SER A 168 11.72 13.94 -3.01
C SER A 168 12.18 13.64 -4.44
N SER A 169 12.34 14.68 -5.26
CA SER A 169 12.90 14.57 -6.62
C SER A 169 14.39 14.92 -6.62
N THR A 170 15.15 14.32 -7.52
CA THR A 170 16.54 14.70 -7.82
C THR A 170 16.58 15.70 -8.98
N TYR A 171 17.56 16.59 -8.93
CA TYR A 171 17.80 17.58 -9.97
C TYR A 171 19.25 17.48 -10.44
N CYS A 172 19.44 17.30 -11.74
CA CYS A 172 20.74 17.36 -12.39
C CYS A 172 20.80 18.57 -13.32
N GLY A 173 21.91 19.31 -13.26
CA GLY A 173 22.18 20.40 -14.18
C GLY A 173 23.55 21.01 -13.93
N VAL A 174 24.26 21.41 -14.98
CA VAL A 174 25.52 22.15 -14.84
C VAL A 174 25.23 23.61 -14.50
N SER A 175 26.13 24.25 -13.75
CA SER A 175 26.19 25.70 -13.60
C SER A 175 26.52 26.35 -14.96
N GLY A 176 25.51 26.60 -15.78
CA GLY A 176 25.56 27.45 -16.98
C GLY A 176 24.76 28.75 -16.77
N PRO A 177 24.87 29.75 -17.67
CA PRO A 177 24.24 31.08 -17.51
C PRO A 177 22.70 31.05 -17.45
N VAL A 178 22.09 29.92 -17.80
CA VAL A 178 20.65 29.68 -17.71
C VAL A 178 20.45 28.45 -16.85
N GLY A 179 20.10 28.66 -15.58
CA GLY A 179 19.93 27.64 -14.55
C GLY A 179 18.72 26.73 -14.74
N VAL A 180 18.65 26.02 -15.87
CA VAL A 180 17.62 25.00 -16.12
C VAL A 180 18.06 23.72 -15.38
N LYS A 181 17.46 23.48 -14.20
CA LYS A 181 17.55 22.19 -13.51
C LYS A 181 16.49 21.27 -14.10
N ASP A 182 16.89 20.32 -14.92
CA ASP A 182 15.98 19.28 -15.38
C ASP A 182 15.77 18.26 -14.26
N VAL A 183 14.53 17.86 -14.01
CA VAL A 183 14.21 16.83 -13.02
C VAL A 183 14.76 15.51 -13.54
N SER A 184 15.77 14.98 -12.86
CA SER A 184 16.49 13.79 -13.31
C SER A 184 15.94 12.48 -12.75
N GLY A 185 15.22 12.58 -11.63
CA GLY A 185 14.48 11.50 -10.99
C GLY A 185 13.31 12.10 -10.22
N MET A 186 12.09 11.92 -10.71
CA MET A 186 10.88 12.41 -10.07
C MET A 186 10.52 11.54 -8.87
N GLY A 187 10.27 12.20 -7.74
CA GLY A 187 9.72 11.56 -6.56
C GLY A 187 8.34 10.97 -6.84
N GLY A 188 8.04 9.83 -6.22
CA GLY A 188 6.76 9.17 -6.40
C GLY A 188 5.60 9.95 -5.80
N ALA A 189 4.40 9.81 -6.38
CA ALA A 189 3.20 10.50 -5.91
C ALA A 189 2.74 10.01 -4.52
N SER A 190 2.02 10.85 -3.79
CA SER A 190 1.32 10.41 -2.58
C SER A 190 0.17 9.46 -2.91
N TYR A 191 -0.10 8.49 -2.05
CA TYR A 191 -1.21 7.56 -2.20
C TYR A 191 -1.70 7.03 -0.85
N GLY A 192 -2.72 6.18 -0.91
CA GLY A 192 -3.29 5.54 0.27
C GLY A 192 -4.20 6.49 1.06
N SER A 193 -5.03 5.88 1.91
CA SER A 193 -5.95 6.64 2.75
C SER A 193 -5.28 7.10 4.04
N SER A 194 -5.64 8.30 4.53
CA SER A 194 -5.25 8.77 5.87
C SER A 194 -5.82 7.89 7.00
N VAL A 195 -6.89 7.15 6.69
CA VAL A 195 -7.58 6.19 7.57
C VAL A 195 -6.81 4.86 7.66
N LEU A 196 -5.81 4.64 6.79
CA LEU A 196 -5.09 3.36 6.64
C LEU A 196 -6.03 2.17 6.42
N LEU A 197 -7.14 2.47 5.73
CA LEU A 197 -8.06 1.49 5.22
C LEU A 197 -8.17 1.65 3.71
N PRO A 198 -7.77 0.63 2.96
CA PRO A 198 -7.06 -0.57 3.42
C PRO A 198 -5.61 -0.27 3.78
N LEU A 199 -5.02 -1.21 4.50
CA LEU A 199 -3.63 -1.16 4.90
C LEU A 199 -2.73 -1.46 3.68
N VAL A 200 -1.87 -0.51 3.31
CA VAL A 200 -0.90 -0.63 2.21
C VAL A 200 0.42 -0.05 2.67
N GLY A 201 1.54 -0.73 2.39
CA GLY A 201 2.88 -0.27 2.76
C GLY A 201 3.45 0.80 1.84
N GLY A 202 4.68 1.20 2.13
CA GLY A 202 5.45 2.19 1.40
C GLY A 202 5.89 1.70 0.02
N SER A 203 6.21 2.64 -0.86
CA SER A 203 6.69 2.42 -2.22
C SER A 203 8.20 2.53 -2.32
N GLY A 204 8.78 1.86 -3.31
CA GLY A 204 10.22 1.90 -3.56
C GLY A 204 10.68 3.22 -4.19
N GLY A 205 11.94 3.59 -3.90
CA GLY A 205 12.64 4.66 -4.62
C GLY A 205 13.12 4.21 -6.01
N GLY A 206 13.40 5.15 -6.90
CA GLY A 206 13.93 4.87 -8.23
C GLY A 206 15.40 4.47 -8.20
N GLY A 207 15.83 3.61 -9.13
CA GLY A 207 17.23 3.22 -9.26
C GLY A 207 18.11 4.35 -9.79
N GLY A 208 19.37 4.37 -9.34
CA GLY A 208 20.38 5.29 -9.87
C GLY A 208 20.82 4.83 -11.26
N MET A 209 21.25 5.78 -12.10
CA MET A 209 21.79 5.47 -13.41
C MET A 209 23.15 4.76 -13.35
N GLY A 210 23.42 3.88 -14.32
CA GLY A 210 24.73 3.24 -14.49
C GLY A 210 25.84 4.25 -14.79
N GLY A 211 27.03 3.99 -14.26
CA GLY A 211 28.22 4.75 -14.58
C GLY A 211 28.92 4.18 -15.82
N THR A 212 30.13 4.67 -16.08
CA THR A 212 30.96 4.15 -17.19
C THR A 212 31.54 2.77 -16.89
N THR A 213 31.72 2.43 -15.60
CA THR A 213 32.40 1.19 -15.17
C THR A 213 31.53 0.36 -14.24
N PHE A 214 30.78 0.99 -13.32
CA PHE A 214 29.95 0.29 -12.35
C PHE A 214 28.47 0.61 -12.52
N ALA A 215 27.61 -0.32 -12.13
CA ALA A 215 26.18 -0.08 -12.09
C ALA A 215 25.83 1.05 -11.10
N GLY A 216 24.72 1.72 -11.34
CA GLY A 216 24.09 2.58 -10.34
C GLY A 216 23.57 1.72 -9.19
N SER A 217 23.41 2.32 -8.01
CA SER A 217 22.79 1.59 -6.91
C SER A 217 21.28 1.44 -7.13
N GLY A 218 20.71 0.38 -6.56
CA GLY A 218 19.26 0.22 -6.50
C GLY A 218 18.58 1.33 -5.68
N GLY A 219 17.30 1.54 -5.93
CA GLY A 219 16.44 2.31 -5.04
C GLY A 219 16.16 1.55 -3.74
N GLY A 220 15.91 2.27 -2.65
CA GLY A 220 15.49 1.68 -1.38
C GLY A 220 14.07 1.09 -1.46
N GLY A 221 13.83 0.03 -0.70
CA GLY A 221 12.51 -0.58 -0.56
C GLY A 221 11.59 0.24 0.33
N GLY A 222 10.29 0.21 0.02
CA GLY A 222 9.25 0.85 0.81
C GLY A 222 8.89 0.06 2.07
N GLY A 223 8.71 0.77 3.18
CA GLY A 223 8.43 0.18 4.49
C GLY A 223 7.16 -0.67 4.49
N GLY A 224 7.12 -1.70 5.35
CA GLY A 224 5.98 -2.60 5.42
C GLY A 224 4.73 -1.98 6.02
N ALA A 225 3.68 -2.78 6.15
CA ALA A 225 2.41 -2.34 6.67
C ALA A 225 1.94 -3.29 7.76
N ILE A 226 1.56 -2.74 8.91
CA ILE A 226 1.09 -3.51 10.06
C ILE A 226 -0.19 -2.92 10.67
N LEU A 227 -1.15 -3.82 10.93
CA LEU A 227 -2.34 -3.56 11.74
C LEU A 227 -2.28 -4.42 13.00
N ILE A 228 -2.47 -3.78 14.15
CA ILE A 228 -2.61 -4.46 15.44
C ILE A 228 -3.97 -4.09 16.02
N ALA A 229 -4.83 -5.07 16.19
CA ALA A 229 -6.15 -4.90 16.77
C ALA A 229 -6.30 -5.73 18.04
N SER A 230 -6.70 -5.11 19.16
CA SER A 230 -6.99 -5.81 20.41
C SER A 230 -8.36 -5.40 20.95
N THR A 231 -9.18 -6.37 21.33
CA THR A 231 -10.47 -6.10 21.98
C THR A 231 -10.27 -5.32 23.30
N THR A 232 -9.12 -5.50 23.96
CA THR A 232 -8.77 -4.86 25.23
C THR A 232 -7.69 -3.79 25.04
N THR A 233 -6.42 -4.12 25.26
CA THR A 233 -5.32 -3.16 25.35
C THR A 233 -4.21 -3.47 24.37
N VAL A 234 -3.69 -2.42 23.72
CA VAL A 234 -2.35 -2.45 23.10
C VAL A 234 -1.41 -1.58 23.92
N ASN A 235 -0.38 -2.19 24.51
CA ASN A 235 0.66 -1.50 25.29
C ASN A 235 2.01 -1.59 24.57
N VAL A 236 2.54 -0.46 24.11
CA VAL A 236 3.81 -0.38 23.37
C VAL A 236 4.88 0.27 24.23
N THR A 237 5.76 -0.52 24.83
CA THR A 237 6.93 -0.03 25.59
C THR A 237 8.25 -0.22 24.83
N GLY A 238 8.27 -1.13 23.87
CA GLY A 238 9.38 -1.41 22.97
C GLY A 238 9.29 -0.63 21.66
N SER A 239 9.30 -1.32 20.51
CA SER A 239 9.29 -0.68 19.18
C SER A 239 8.37 -1.38 18.17
N ILE A 240 7.69 -0.57 17.35
CA ILE A 240 7.00 -1.01 16.13
C ILE A 240 7.59 -0.22 14.95
N LEU A 241 8.19 -0.92 13.99
CA LEU A 241 9.00 -0.31 12.93
C LEU A 241 8.48 -0.72 11.55
N ALA A 242 8.13 0.28 10.74
CA ALA A 242 7.64 0.16 9.36
C ALA A 242 8.33 1.17 8.43
N ASP A 243 9.58 1.53 8.75
CA ASP A 243 10.40 2.45 7.96
C ASP A 243 10.75 1.90 6.56
N GLY A 244 10.83 2.81 5.59
CA GLY A 244 11.46 2.55 4.30
C GLY A 244 12.98 2.47 4.45
N SER A 245 13.64 1.86 3.47
CA SER A 245 15.09 1.72 3.49
C SER A 245 15.78 2.83 2.71
N ALA A 246 17.04 3.09 3.07
CA ALA A 246 17.91 3.83 2.19
C ALA A 246 18.18 3.07 0.87
N SER A 247 18.57 3.81 -0.16
CA SER A 247 19.28 3.24 -1.30
C SER A 247 20.72 2.87 -0.94
N GLY A 248 21.37 2.13 -1.83
CA GLY A 248 22.78 1.81 -1.77
C GLY A 248 23.64 3.03 -2.09
N ALA A 249 24.82 3.09 -1.50
CA ALA A 249 25.87 4.01 -1.90
C ALA A 249 26.45 3.62 -3.27
N ALA A 250 26.94 4.61 -4.00
CA ALA A 250 27.68 4.40 -5.24
C ALA A 250 28.90 5.33 -5.24
N ASN A 251 30.10 4.74 -5.13
CA ASN A 251 31.36 5.47 -5.05
C ASN A 251 32.40 4.86 -6.01
N GLY A 252 33.50 5.58 -6.26
CA GLY A 252 34.62 5.17 -7.12
C GLY A 252 34.64 5.86 -8.49
N ALA A 253 35.81 5.88 -9.12
CA ALA A 253 35.93 6.35 -10.50
C ALA A 253 35.08 5.46 -11.44
N GLY A 254 34.25 6.09 -12.27
CA GLY A 254 33.33 5.39 -13.16
C GLY A 254 32.10 4.79 -12.47
N ALA A 255 31.83 5.16 -11.22
CA ALA A 255 30.63 4.76 -10.49
C ALA A 255 29.36 5.30 -11.14
N GLY A 256 28.27 4.54 -11.00
CA GLY A 256 26.94 5.02 -11.29
C GLY A 256 26.43 5.99 -10.24
N ALA A 257 25.22 6.47 -10.45
CA ALA A 257 24.51 7.29 -9.51
C ALA A 257 23.78 6.45 -8.44
N VAL A 258 23.34 7.14 -7.41
CA VAL A 258 22.64 6.58 -6.26
C VAL A 258 21.13 6.55 -6.49
N GLY A 259 20.49 5.42 -6.16
CA GLY A 259 19.03 5.33 -6.14
C GLY A 259 18.38 6.25 -5.10
N GLY A 260 17.08 6.47 -5.19
CA GLY A 260 16.32 7.16 -4.15
C GLY A 260 15.92 6.24 -3.00
N GLY A 261 15.68 6.80 -1.82
CA GLY A 261 15.16 6.06 -0.66
C GLY A 261 13.71 5.62 -0.85
N GLY A 262 13.33 4.49 -0.25
CA GLY A 262 11.94 4.02 -0.25
C GLY A 262 11.10 4.79 0.78
N SER A 263 9.79 4.94 0.56
CA SER A 263 8.93 5.63 1.53
C SER A 263 8.65 4.78 2.77
N GLY A 264 8.28 5.45 3.86
CA GLY A 264 7.78 4.80 5.07
C GLY A 264 6.46 4.09 4.83
N GLY A 265 6.19 3.12 5.69
CA GLY A 265 5.04 2.23 5.60
C GLY A 265 3.82 2.70 6.39
N ALA A 266 3.01 1.73 6.83
CA ALA A 266 1.77 2.00 7.53
C ALA A 266 1.73 1.28 8.88
N ILE A 267 1.40 2.02 9.94
CA ILE A 267 1.14 1.45 11.26
C ILE A 267 -0.26 1.87 11.68
N ARG A 268 -1.16 0.90 11.84
CA ARG A 268 -2.50 1.12 12.37
C ARG A 268 -2.68 0.31 13.65
N ILE A 269 -3.05 0.97 14.74
CA ILE A 269 -3.32 0.30 16.03
C ILE A 269 -4.76 0.61 16.42
N VAL A 270 -5.55 -0.42 16.71
CA VAL A 270 -6.97 -0.29 17.08
C VAL A 270 -7.20 -1.07 18.37
N ALA A 271 -7.68 -0.41 19.43
CA ALA A 271 -7.96 -1.10 20.69
C ALA A 271 -8.97 -0.36 21.56
N SER A 272 -9.51 -1.00 22.60
CA SER A 272 -10.26 -0.23 23.60
C SER A 272 -9.33 0.76 24.33
N THR A 273 -8.11 0.34 24.67
CA THR A 273 -7.08 1.21 25.25
C THR A 273 -5.74 1.07 24.53
N ILE A 274 -5.11 2.20 24.19
CA ILE A 274 -3.73 2.25 23.69
C ILE A 274 -2.86 2.97 24.73
N SER A 275 -1.77 2.32 25.13
CA SER A 275 -0.83 2.80 26.16
C SER A 275 0.62 2.51 25.78
N GLY A 276 1.54 2.97 26.63
CA GLY A 276 2.97 2.75 26.46
C GLY A 276 3.65 3.81 25.58
N ASN A 277 4.90 4.11 25.93
CA ASN A 277 5.70 5.22 25.38
C ASN A 277 6.90 4.75 24.54
N GLY A 278 6.87 3.51 24.05
CA GLY A 278 7.89 2.97 23.14
C GLY A 278 7.92 3.63 21.76
N THR A 279 8.86 3.25 20.90
CA THR A 279 9.00 3.82 19.55
C THR A 279 7.93 3.28 18.59
N VAL A 280 7.32 4.16 17.81
CA VAL A 280 6.46 3.78 16.68
C VAL A 280 6.94 4.59 15.47
N SER A 281 7.50 3.91 14.47
CA SER A 281 8.23 4.53 13.37
C SER A 281 7.78 4.01 12.01
N ALA A 282 7.43 4.91 11.09
CA ALA A 282 7.16 4.64 9.68
C ALA A 282 7.79 5.74 8.81
N GLN A 283 9.09 5.97 8.99
CA GLN A 283 9.86 7.01 8.30
C GLN A 283 10.21 6.62 6.87
N GLY A 284 10.41 7.63 6.02
CA GLY A 284 11.01 7.45 4.71
C GLY A 284 12.50 7.13 4.83
N GLY A 285 12.99 6.36 3.87
CA GLY A 285 14.38 6.00 3.74
C GLY A 285 15.25 7.18 3.28
N ALA A 286 16.46 7.23 3.81
CA ALA A 286 17.48 8.19 3.42
C ALA A 286 18.09 7.85 2.04
N VAL A 287 19.10 8.61 1.64
CA VAL A 287 19.85 8.38 0.40
C VAL A 287 21.21 7.78 0.74
N GLY A 288 21.67 6.82 -0.07
CA GLY A 288 23.05 6.33 0.00
C GLY A 288 24.08 7.44 -0.31
N SER A 289 25.33 7.25 0.09
CA SER A 289 26.38 8.22 -0.24
C SER A 289 26.74 8.17 -1.73
N SER A 290 26.93 9.34 -2.35
CA SER A 290 27.44 9.49 -3.72
C SER A 290 28.75 10.27 -3.75
N GLN A 291 29.56 10.11 -4.80
CA GLN A 291 30.79 10.90 -4.98
C GLN A 291 30.54 12.37 -5.31
N SER A 292 29.37 12.67 -5.88
CA SER A 292 29.01 14.00 -6.36
C SER A 292 27.52 14.27 -6.11
N SER A 293 27.17 15.54 -5.94
CA SER A 293 25.80 16.00 -5.79
C SER A 293 24.92 15.68 -7.00
N TYR A 294 25.50 15.54 -8.19
CA TYR A 294 24.78 15.15 -9.41
C TYR A 294 24.37 13.68 -9.41
N GLN A 295 25.13 12.85 -8.70
CA GLN A 295 24.90 11.41 -8.58
C GLN A 295 24.02 11.06 -7.38
N GLY A 296 23.59 12.05 -6.59
CA GLY A 296 22.78 11.83 -5.39
C GLY A 296 21.35 11.42 -5.74
N GLY A 297 20.84 10.41 -5.04
CA GLY A 297 19.42 10.08 -5.02
C GLY A 297 18.61 11.06 -4.17
N ALA A 298 17.32 10.79 -4.02
CA ALA A 298 16.43 11.59 -3.18
C ALA A 298 15.72 10.74 -2.11
N SER A 299 15.42 11.35 -0.96
CA SER A 299 14.81 10.64 0.18
C SER A 299 13.36 10.26 -0.07
N GLY A 300 12.95 9.12 0.50
CA GLY A 300 11.57 8.66 0.48
C GLY A 300 10.66 9.50 1.38
N ALA A 301 9.38 9.55 1.05
CA ALA A 301 8.36 10.21 1.86
C ALA A 301 8.11 9.45 3.17
N PRO A 302 7.68 10.13 4.25
CA PRO A 302 7.19 9.45 5.45
C PRO A 302 5.92 8.63 5.18
N GLY A 303 5.75 7.59 5.99
CA GLY A 303 4.59 6.71 6.05
C GLY A 303 3.38 7.33 6.75
N ARG A 304 2.53 6.51 7.36
CA ARG A 304 1.45 6.97 8.25
C ARG A 304 1.38 6.12 9.51
N VAL A 305 1.05 6.77 10.63
CA VAL A 305 0.73 6.11 11.90
C VAL A 305 -0.68 6.54 12.30
N ARG A 306 -1.55 5.58 12.65
CA ARG A 306 -2.91 5.86 13.13
C ARG A 306 -3.21 5.03 14.37
N LEU A 307 -3.71 5.71 15.41
CA LEU A 307 -4.10 5.10 16.68
C LEU A 307 -5.60 5.30 16.89
N GLU A 308 -6.35 4.21 17.04
CA GLU A 308 -7.79 4.23 17.21
C GLU A 308 -8.16 3.59 18.54
N ALA A 309 -8.62 4.40 19.50
CA ALA A 309 -8.98 3.88 20.81
C ALA A 309 -10.03 4.71 21.54
N SER A 310 -10.80 4.04 22.40
CA SER A 310 -11.68 4.72 23.35
C SER A 310 -10.87 5.48 24.40
N ALA A 311 -9.67 4.99 24.73
CA ALA A 311 -8.71 5.67 25.57
C ALA A 311 -7.28 5.57 25.02
N ILE A 312 -6.62 6.70 24.81
CA ILE A 312 -5.18 6.77 24.50
C ILE A 312 -4.47 7.42 25.68
N THR A 313 -3.65 6.64 26.40
CA THR A 313 -2.87 7.13 27.57
C THR A 313 -1.39 7.34 27.26
N ARG A 314 -0.96 7.01 26.04
CA ARG A 314 0.36 7.34 25.51
C ARG A 314 0.56 8.85 25.45
N THR A 315 1.73 9.32 25.88
CA THR A 315 2.13 10.74 25.83
C THR A 315 3.29 11.01 24.87
N SER A 316 4.03 9.97 24.46
CA SER A 316 5.15 10.11 23.52
C SER A 316 4.69 10.25 22.08
N ALA A 317 5.38 11.09 21.31
CA ALA A 317 5.15 11.22 19.87
C ALA A 317 5.49 9.92 19.12
N THR A 318 5.01 9.82 17.88
CA THR A 318 5.43 8.80 16.91
C THR A 318 6.12 9.50 15.73
N ASN A 319 6.80 8.75 14.87
CA ASN A 319 7.46 9.31 13.69
C ASN A 319 7.08 8.56 12.41
N PRO A 320 6.22 9.11 11.52
CA PRO A 320 5.59 10.43 11.59
C PRO A 320 4.55 10.54 12.71
N VAL A 321 4.10 11.76 12.99
CA VAL A 321 3.07 12.04 13.99
C VAL A 321 1.80 11.24 13.68
N PHE A 322 1.26 10.57 14.70
CA PHE A 322 0.06 9.76 14.55
C PHE A 322 -1.20 10.61 14.43
N THR A 323 -2.18 10.10 13.70
CA THR A 323 -3.57 10.58 13.77
C THR A 323 -4.38 9.70 14.72
N THR A 324 -5.46 10.25 15.27
CA THR A 324 -6.33 9.55 16.22
C THR A 324 -7.77 9.50 15.77
N ASP A 325 -8.47 8.44 16.18
CA ASP A 325 -9.92 8.33 16.06
C ASP A 325 -10.49 7.37 17.12
N LEU A 326 -11.81 7.21 17.17
CA LEU A 326 -12.43 6.10 17.88
C LEU A 326 -12.16 4.77 17.16
N PRO A 327 -12.24 3.61 17.85
CA PRO A 327 -12.07 2.30 17.22
C PRO A 327 -12.99 2.11 16.01
N GLY A 328 -12.41 2.00 14.82
CA GLY A 328 -13.13 1.71 13.58
C GLY A 328 -13.01 0.24 13.16
N SER A 329 -13.65 -0.12 12.04
CA SER A 329 -13.53 -1.47 11.50
C SER A 329 -12.07 -1.84 11.21
N VAL A 330 -11.68 -3.05 11.60
CA VAL A 330 -10.31 -3.56 11.42
C VAL A 330 -10.06 -3.90 9.95
N PHE A 331 -11.04 -4.54 9.32
CA PHE A 331 -11.05 -4.82 7.89
C PHE A 331 -12.03 -3.95 7.13
N VAL A 332 -11.83 -3.96 5.83
CA VAL A 332 -12.68 -3.38 4.81
C VAL A 332 -13.40 -4.63 4.24
N ALA A 333 -14.54 -5.02 4.83
CA ALA A 333 -15.30 -6.21 4.46
C ALA A 333 -16.23 -5.95 3.25
N GLY A 334 -16.04 -6.73 2.17
CA GLY A 334 -16.92 -6.68 0.99
C GLY A 334 -16.43 -5.73 -0.10
N ALA A 335 -15.12 -5.72 -0.39
CA ALA A 335 -14.58 -4.90 -1.46
C ALA A 335 -15.12 -5.46 -2.76
N PRO A 336 -15.81 -4.66 -3.58
CA PRO A 336 -16.01 -5.05 -4.95
C PRO A 336 -14.65 -5.30 -5.60
N THR A 337 -14.39 -6.55 -6.02
CA THR A 337 -13.18 -6.93 -6.76
C THR A 337 -13.56 -7.31 -8.19
N LEU A 338 -12.60 -7.11 -9.08
CA LEU A 338 -12.65 -7.55 -10.47
C LEU A 338 -11.28 -8.11 -10.80
N ALA A 339 -11.24 -9.34 -11.28
CA ALA A 339 -10.01 -10.00 -11.72
C ALA A 339 -10.24 -10.70 -13.07
N ILE A 340 -9.19 -10.74 -13.88
CA ILE A 340 -9.09 -11.66 -15.02
C ILE A 340 -8.59 -12.99 -14.44
N SER A 341 -9.42 -14.02 -14.46
CA SER A 341 -9.09 -15.31 -13.83
C SER A 341 -8.38 -16.26 -14.78
N SER A 342 -8.64 -16.18 -16.08
CA SER A 342 -7.93 -16.96 -17.11
C SER A 342 -8.00 -16.33 -18.49
N VAL A 343 -7.00 -16.60 -19.32
CA VAL A 343 -6.98 -16.28 -20.76
C VAL A 343 -6.68 -17.55 -21.55
N ALA A 344 -7.54 -17.91 -22.50
CA ALA A 344 -7.46 -19.14 -23.29
C ALA A 344 -7.35 -20.42 -22.43
N GLY A 345 -7.98 -20.43 -21.25
CA GLY A 345 -7.90 -21.55 -20.29
C GLY A 345 -6.63 -21.60 -19.44
N VAL A 346 -5.65 -20.72 -19.68
CA VAL A 346 -4.47 -20.57 -18.81
C VAL A 346 -4.84 -19.64 -17.66
N ALA A 347 -4.72 -20.12 -16.43
CA ALA A 347 -5.04 -19.36 -15.23
C ALA A 347 -4.09 -18.15 -15.09
N ALA A 348 -4.66 -16.99 -14.75
CA ALA A 348 -3.87 -15.85 -14.35
C ALA A 348 -3.20 -16.13 -12.98
N PRO A 349 -1.95 -15.68 -12.76
CA PRO A 349 -1.35 -15.70 -11.44
C PRO A 349 -2.22 -14.93 -10.43
N ALA A 350 -2.26 -15.39 -9.18
CA ALA A 350 -3.02 -14.71 -8.12
C ALA A 350 -2.58 -13.24 -7.91
N ALA A 351 -1.33 -12.91 -8.26
CA ALA A 351 -0.80 -11.56 -8.28
C ALA A 351 -0.10 -11.32 -9.65
N PRO A 352 -0.84 -10.85 -10.66
CA PRO A 352 -0.25 -10.52 -11.95
C PRO A 352 0.75 -9.36 -11.79
N THR A 353 1.88 -9.43 -12.48
CA THR A 353 3.01 -8.48 -12.46
C THR A 353 2.97 -7.47 -13.63
N GLY A 354 2.10 -7.68 -14.60
CA GLY A 354 1.94 -6.88 -15.81
C GLY A 354 2.93 -7.23 -16.92
N ASN A 355 3.84 -8.19 -16.67
CA ASN A 355 4.88 -8.61 -17.61
C ASN A 355 4.91 -10.13 -17.72
N ALA A 356 4.49 -10.66 -18.87
CA ALA A 356 4.48 -12.10 -19.15
C ALA A 356 3.72 -12.96 -18.11
N ASP A 357 2.68 -12.40 -17.48
CA ASP A 357 1.87 -13.11 -16.47
C ASP A 357 1.18 -14.36 -17.00
N ILE A 358 0.83 -14.33 -18.29
CA ILE A 358 0.25 -15.44 -19.02
C ILE A 358 1.02 -15.58 -20.33
N VAL A 359 1.61 -16.76 -20.55
CA VAL A 359 2.26 -17.13 -21.81
C VAL A 359 1.38 -18.17 -22.50
N LEU A 360 0.83 -17.80 -23.66
CA LEU A 360 0.01 -18.70 -24.46
C LEU A 360 0.88 -19.47 -25.46
N PRO A 361 0.57 -20.75 -25.74
CA PRO A 361 1.22 -21.49 -26.81
C PRO A 361 1.05 -20.78 -28.17
N ALA A 362 2.07 -20.83 -29.03
CA ALA A 362 2.00 -20.24 -30.38
C ALA A 362 0.92 -20.86 -31.27
N THR A 363 0.42 -22.04 -30.92
CA THR A 363 -0.70 -22.75 -31.58
C THR A 363 -2.08 -22.31 -31.09
N THR A 364 -2.17 -21.34 -30.18
CA THR A 364 -3.46 -20.84 -29.68
C THR A 364 -4.22 -20.14 -30.80
N VAL A 365 -5.43 -20.63 -31.08
CA VAL A 365 -6.28 -20.10 -32.16
C VAL A 365 -7.18 -18.99 -31.62
N ASN A 366 -7.24 -17.88 -32.35
CA ASN A 366 -8.18 -16.80 -32.06
C ASN A 366 -9.60 -17.12 -32.60
N PRO A 367 -10.68 -16.59 -31.99
CA PRO A 367 -10.67 -15.79 -30.76
C PRO A 367 -10.48 -16.66 -29.51
N VAL A 368 -9.90 -16.07 -28.47
CA VAL A 368 -9.70 -16.73 -27.17
C VAL A 368 -10.72 -16.28 -26.14
N THR A 369 -11.02 -17.17 -25.20
CA THR A 369 -11.91 -16.87 -24.07
C THR A 369 -11.13 -16.22 -22.94
N VAL A 370 -11.60 -15.05 -22.49
CA VAL A 370 -11.13 -14.38 -21.27
C VAL A 370 -12.21 -14.51 -20.20
N THR A 371 -11.85 -15.06 -19.05
CA THR A 371 -12.77 -15.28 -17.93
C THR A 371 -12.52 -14.25 -16.84
N PHE A 372 -13.59 -13.74 -16.26
CA PHE A 372 -13.57 -12.77 -15.17
C PHE A 372 -14.23 -13.35 -13.93
N THR A 373 -13.72 -12.94 -12.76
CA THR A 373 -14.35 -13.19 -11.48
C THR A 373 -14.50 -11.88 -10.73
N THR A 374 -15.64 -11.70 -10.07
CA THR A 374 -15.93 -10.55 -9.22
C THR A 374 -16.46 -10.97 -7.85
N THR A 375 -16.15 -10.17 -6.86
CA THR A 375 -16.80 -10.14 -5.54
C THR A 375 -17.41 -8.74 -5.39
N GLY A 376 -18.52 -8.56 -4.68
CA GLY A 376 -19.13 -7.26 -4.39
C GLY A 376 -19.71 -6.47 -5.59
N VAL A 377 -19.70 -7.01 -6.81
CA VAL A 377 -20.30 -6.39 -8.00
C VAL A 377 -21.66 -7.03 -8.28
N PRO A 378 -22.75 -6.25 -8.44
CA PRO A 378 -24.07 -6.83 -8.71
C PRO A 378 -24.11 -7.61 -10.03
N VAL A 379 -24.74 -8.79 -10.00
CA VAL A 379 -25.06 -9.56 -11.22
C VAL A 379 -25.94 -8.73 -12.15
N GLY A 380 -25.89 -9.00 -13.46
CA GLY A 380 -26.55 -8.15 -14.46
C GLY A 380 -25.65 -7.04 -15.05
N ASN A 381 -24.58 -6.65 -14.36
CA ASN A 381 -23.58 -5.73 -14.92
C ASN A 381 -22.66 -6.43 -15.92
N THR A 382 -22.05 -5.67 -16.83
CA THR A 382 -21.13 -6.18 -17.85
C THR A 382 -19.71 -5.66 -17.62
N ILE A 383 -18.72 -6.40 -18.13
CA ILE A 383 -17.30 -6.04 -18.03
C ILE A 383 -16.82 -5.62 -19.41
N LYS A 384 -16.25 -4.42 -19.52
CA LYS A 384 -15.48 -3.99 -20.69
C LYS A 384 -14.05 -4.50 -20.55
N LEU A 385 -13.63 -5.35 -21.48
CA LEU A 385 -12.24 -5.75 -21.67
C LEU A 385 -11.60 -4.83 -22.72
N THR A 386 -10.44 -4.28 -22.42
CA THR A 386 -9.56 -3.58 -23.36
C THR A 386 -8.28 -4.37 -23.53
N VAL A 387 -7.92 -4.67 -24.78
CA VAL A 387 -6.66 -5.31 -25.16
C VAL A 387 -5.80 -4.26 -25.83
N THR A 388 -4.65 -3.96 -25.23
CA THR A 388 -3.68 -3.02 -25.77
C THR A 388 -2.46 -3.81 -26.25
N PRO A 389 -2.26 -3.98 -27.57
CA PRO A 389 -1.06 -4.62 -28.08
C PRO A 389 0.17 -3.74 -27.89
N ALA A 390 1.36 -4.34 -27.91
CA ALA A 390 2.61 -3.59 -27.92
C ALA A 390 2.78 -2.68 -29.17
N SER A 391 2.08 -3.00 -30.26
CA SER A 391 2.01 -2.18 -31.47
C SER A 391 0.63 -2.31 -32.11
N GLY A 392 0.03 -1.18 -32.51
CA GLY A 392 -1.31 -1.10 -33.09
C GLY A 392 -2.35 -0.47 -32.17
N ALA A 393 -3.59 -0.40 -32.65
CA ALA A 393 -4.69 0.19 -31.90
C ALA A 393 -5.21 -0.78 -30.82
N ALA A 394 -5.59 -0.23 -29.66
CA ALA A 394 -6.29 -1.00 -28.65
C ALA A 394 -7.69 -1.40 -29.14
N THR A 395 -8.10 -2.62 -28.79
CA THR A 395 -9.45 -3.13 -29.07
C THR A 395 -10.22 -3.29 -27.76
N SER A 396 -11.55 -3.13 -27.81
CA SER A 396 -12.40 -3.35 -26.64
C SER A 396 -13.58 -4.25 -26.97
N VAL A 397 -13.93 -5.14 -26.04
CA VAL A 397 -15.09 -6.02 -26.12
C VAL A 397 -15.83 -6.00 -24.79
N VAL A 398 -17.15 -6.12 -24.82
CA VAL A 398 -17.99 -6.15 -23.62
C VAL A 398 -18.47 -7.57 -23.39
N SER A 399 -18.35 -8.05 -22.15
CA SER A 399 -18.82 -9.38 -21.76
C SER A 399 -20.35 -9.44 -21.72
N PRO A 400 -20.95 -10.65 -21.81
CA PRO A 400 -22.29 -10.87 -21.28
C PRO A 400 -22.40 -10.44 -19.82
N ALA A 401 -23.63 -10.29 -19.32
CA ALA A 401 -23.88 -9.94 -17.94
C ALA A 401 -23.25 -10.94 -16.96
N LEU A 402 -22.74 -10.43 -15.85
CA LEU A 402 -22.26 -11.23 -14.72
C LEU A 402 -23.37 -12.16 -14.22
N THR A 403 -23.03 -13.43 -14.03
CA THR A 403 -23.91 -14.48 -13.49
C THR A 403 -23.35 -15.04 -12.19
N GLY A 404 -24.19 -15.67 -11.36
CA GLY A 404 -23.82 -16.15 -10.02
C GLY A 404 -24.47 -15.32 -8.93
N SER A 405 -23.68 -14.86 -7.95
CA SER A 405 -24.15 -14.02 -6.83
C SER A 405 -23.29 -12.78 -6.68
N THR A 406 -23.77 -11.74 -5.99
CA THR A 406 -22.97 -10.54 -5.73
C THR A 406 -21.71 -10.80 -4.92
N THR A 407 -21.66 -11.89 -4.15
CA THR A 407 -20.48 -12.32 -3.37
C THR A 407 -19.55 -13.25 -4.15
N SER A 408 -19.95 -13.72 -5.33
CA SER A 408 -19.13 -14.53 -6.23
C SER A 408 -19.83 -14.58 -7.60
N ALA A 409 -19.47 -13.67 -8.50
CA ALA A 409 -19.99 -13.64 -9.86
C ALA A 409 -18.87 -13.84 -10.88
N SER A 410 -19.26 -14.30 -12.06
CA SER A 410 -18.36 -14.52 -13.18
C SER A 410 -19.01 -14.16 -14.51
N SER A 411 -18.16 -13.85 -15.50
CA SER A 411 -18.54 -13.71 -16.90
C SER A 411 -17.32 -14.03 -17.76
N SER A 412 -17.54 -14.28 -19.04
CA SER A 412 -16.45 -14.54 -19.99
C SER A 412 -16.76 -13.92 -21.33
N VAL A 413 -15.73 -13.49 -22.06
CA VAL A 413 -15.85 -12.87 -23.38
C VAL A 413 -14.84 -13.46 -24.36
N GLN A 414 -15.23 -13.57 -25.63
CA GLN A 414 -14.31 -13.93 -26.71
C GLN A 414 -13.62 -12.67 -27.23
N VAL A 415 -12.29 -12.71 -27.38
CA VAL A 415 -11.51 -11.61 -27.94
C VAL A 415 -10.41 -12.15 -28.85
N THR A 416 -10.10 -11.42 -29.92
CA THR A 416 -8.94 -11.69 -30.76
C THR A 416 -7.72 -11.00 -30.16
N LEU A 417 -6.72 -11.79 -29.73
CA LEU A 417 -5.44 -11.25 -29.27
C LEU A 417 -4.52 -10.97 -30.47
N PRO A 418 -3.96 -9.76 -30.60
CA PRO A 418 -2.93 -9.45 -31.59
C PRO A 418 -1.68 -10.32 -31.40
N GLN A 419 -0.87 -10.50 -32.45
CA GLN A 419 0.41 -11.18 -32.30
C GLN A 419 1.37 -10.36 -31.43
N GLY A 420 2.09 -11.04 -30.54
CA GLY A 420 3.03 -10.43 -29.61
C GLY A 420 2.42 -10.08 -28.25
N PRO A 421 3.20 -9.43 -27.36
CA PRO A 421 2.76 -9.10 -26.02
C PRO A 421 1.60 -8.09 -26.05
N SER A 422 0.61 -8.31 -25.19
CA SER A 422 -0.57 -7.46 -25.04
C SER A 422 -0.89 -7.27 -23.56
N VAL A 423 -1.33 -6.06 -23.19
CA VAL A 423 -1.84 -5.74 -21.85
C VAL A 423 -3.35 -5.82 -21.86
N LEU A 424 -3.91 -6.59 -20.92
CA LEU A 424 -5.35 -6.70 -20.72
C LEU A 424 -5.79 -5.84 -19.53
N GLN A 425 -6.85 -5.07 -19.75
CA GLN A 425 -7.50 -4.26 -18.74
C GLN A 425 -8.99 -4.58 -18.72
N ALA A 426 -9.54 -4.86 -17.55
CA ALA A 426 -10.96 -5.09 -17.34
C ALA A 426 -11.58 -3.93 -16.55
N GLN A 427 -12.77 -3.50 -16.93
CA GLN A 427 -13.50 -2.43 -16.25
C GLN A 427 -14.99 -2.78 -16.13
N THR A 428 -15.58 -2.48 -14.99
CA THR A 428 -17.03 -2.56 -14.78
C THR A 428 -17.52 -1.30 -14.07
N THR A 429 -18.68 -0.79 -14.48
CA THR A 429 -19.34 0.34 -13.81
C THR A 429 -20.71 -0.11 -13.34
N TYR A 430 -21.03 0.16 -12.09
CA TYR A 430 -22.35 -0.17 -11.52
C TYR A 430 -22.85 0.97 -10.63
N THR A 431 -24.17 1.09 -10.55
CA THR A 431 -24.85 2.02 -9.65
C THR A 431 -24.83 1.50 -8.23
N ILE A 432 -24.78 2.42 -7.28
CA ILE A 432 -24.86 2.12 -5.85
C ILE A 432 -26.13 2.71 -5.25
N VAL A 433 -26.66 2.09 -4.21
CA VAL A 433 -27.82 2.62 -3.49
C VAL A 433 -27.47 3.93 -2.77
N ALA A 434 -28.44 4.82 -2.61
CA ALA A 434 -28.25 6.17 -2.03
C ALA A 434 -27.52 6.15 -0.68
N ALA A 435 -27.91 5.24 0.23
CA ALA A 435 -27.28 5.08 1.53
C ALA A 435 -25.78 4.73 1.43
N LEU A 436 -25.41 3.89 0.46
CA LEU A 436 -24.01 3.56 0.18
C LEU A 436 -23.26 4.78 -0.41
N GLY A 437 -23.95 5.54 -1.26
CA GLY A 437 -23.47 6.79 -1.84
C GLY A 437 -23.17 7.88 -0.82
N ASP A 438 -24.01 8.01 0.22
CA ASP A 438 -23.83 8.98 1.30
C ASP A 438 -22.60 8.65 2.14
N VAL A 439 -22.37 7.35 2.38
CA VAL A 439 -21.20 6.87 3.13
C VAL A 439 -19.91 7.05 2.32
N MET A 440 -19.97 6.99 0.99
CA MET A 440 -18.83 7.23 0.10
C MET A 440 -18.50 8.72 -0.07
N SER A 441 -19.38 9.63 0.34
CA SER A 441 -19.17 11.08 0.19
C SER A 441 -17.89 11.58 0.85
N ARG A 442 -17.46 10.95 1.95
CA ARG A 442 -16.20 11.26 2.66
C ARG A 442 -14.95 11.10 1.79
N TYR A 443 -15.04 10.31 0.71
CA TYR A 443 -13.97 10.09 -0.25
C TYR A 443 -14.17 10.88 -1.56
N ALA A 444 -15.27 11.62 -1.67
CA ALA A 444 -15.70 12.35 -2.86
C ALA A 444 -16.02 13.83 -2.54
N GLY A 445 -15.22 14.45 -1.67
CA GLY A 445 -15.38 15.87 -1.32
C GLY A 445 -16.67 16.18 -0.55
N ASN A 446 -17.17 15.22 0.25
CA ASN A 446 -18.45 15.27 0.98
C ASN A 446 -19.68 15.37 0.09
N GLU A 447 -19.57 14.95 -1.17
CA GLU A 447 -20.69 14.89 -2.12
C GLU A 447 -21.14 13.44 -2.35
N ARG A 448 -22.45 13.20 -2.44
CA ARG A 448 -22.99 11.84 -2.57
C ARG A 448 -22.52 11.16 -3.86
N VAL A 449 -22.08 9.91 -3.75
CA VAL A 449 -21.69 9.07 -4.88
C VAL A 449 -22.90 8.31 -5.44
N GLU A 450 -23.05 8.23 -6.75
CA GLU A 450 -24.14 7.50 -7.43
C GLU A 450 -23.68 6.25 -8.18
N ARG A 451 -22.43 6.25 -8.68
CA ARG A 451 -21.87 5.17 -9.48
C ARG A 451 -20.41 4.94 -9.12
N VAL A 452 -19.99 3.70 -9.32
CA VAL A 452 -18.62 3.27 -9.10
C VAL A 452 -18.11 2.59 -10.36
N THR A 453 -16.94 3.01 -10.84
CA THR A 453 -16.21 2.33 -11.92
C THR A 453 -15.02 1.60 -11.33
N LEU A 454 -15.05 0.28 -11.35
CA LEU A 454 -13.96 -0.58 -10.91
C LEU A 454 -13.08 -0.95 -12.12
N THR A 455 -11.77 -0.76 -11.98
CA THR A 455 -10.78 -1.01 -13.04
C THR A 455 -9.69 -1.94 -12.53
N ALA A 456 -9.43 -3.01 -13.28
CA ALA A 456 -8.38 -3.98 -13.03
C ALA A 456 -7.42 -4.03 -14.22
N ILE A 457 -6.12 -3.93 -13.94
CA ILE A 457 -5.04 -4.03 -14.93
C ILE A 457 -4.07 -5.10 -14.40
N MET A 458 -3.69 -6.06 -15.22
CA MET A 458 -2.66 -7.03 -14.79
C MET A 458 -1.37 -6.28 -14.43
N GLY A 459 -0.80 -6.56 -13.25
CA GLY A 459 0.40 -5.86 -12.76
C GLY A 459 0.16 -4.64 -11.89
N LYS A 460 -1.10 -4.22 -11.71
CA LYS A 460 -1.44 -3.03 -10.92
C LYS A 460 -2.56 -3.34 -9.93
N SER A 461 -2.56 -2.63 -8.81
CA SER A 461 -3.68 -2.66 -7.86
C SER A 461 -4.96 -2.17 -8.53
N SER A 462 -6.07 -2.86 -8.31
CA SER A 462 -7.37 -2.42 -8.81
C SER A 462 -7.73 -1.03 -8.26
N THR A 463 -8.23 -0.16 -9.13
CA THR A 463 -8.65 1.21 -8.78
C THR A 463 -10.15 1.35 -8.95
N ALA A 464 -10.76 2.24 -8.18
CA ALA A 464 -12.14 2.65 -8.35
C ALA A 464 -12.25 4.14 -8.66
N THR A 465 -13.20 4.51 -9.51
CA THR A 465 -13.61 5.90 -9.71
C THR A 465 -14.99 6.08 -9.11
N LEU A 466 -15.11 6.98 -8.15
CA LEU A 466 -16.37 7.41 -7.56
C LEU A 466 -16.96 8.52 -8.43
N HIS A 467 -18.19 8.35 -8.88
CA HIS A 467 -18.94 9.35 -9.63
C HIS A 467 -19.99 9.98 -8.73
N THR A 468 -19.91 11.28 -8.48
CA THR A 468 -20.89 11.98 -7.64
C THR A 468 -22.15 12.34 -8.42
N ILE A 469 -23.21 12.69 -7.69
CA ILE A 469 -24.46 13.15 -8.27
C ILE A 469 -24.31 14.40 -9.15
N SER A 470 -23.30 15.26 -8.93
CA SER A 470 -22.99 16.39 -9.82
C SER A 470 -22.09 16.02 -11.00
N GLY A 471 -21.70 14.76 -11.13
CA GLY A 471 -20.84 14.26 -12.21
C GLY A 471 -19.35 14.45 -11.98
N LYS A 472 -18.89 14.75 -10.75
CA LYS A 472 -17.47 14.79 -10.42
C LYS A 472 -16.91 13.39 -10.24
N GLU A 473 -15.66 13.22 -10.65
CA GLU A 473 -14.96 11.95 -10.57
C GLU A 473 -13.83 12.02 -9.54
N TYR A 474 -13.78 11.03 -8.65
CA TYR A 474 -12.72 10.88 -7.66
C TYR A 474 -12.12 9.48 -7.76
N GLN A 475 -10.84 9.40 -8.10
CA GLN A 475 -10.14 8.12 -8.16
C GLN A 475 -9.67 7.73 -6.76
N VAL A 476 -10.06 6.53 -6.34
CA VAL A 476 -9.71 5.92 -5.05
C VAL A 476 -9.20 4.50 -5.28
N PRO A 477 -8.40 3.93 -4.37
CA PRO A 477 -8.12 2.50 -4.40
C PRO A 477 -9.44 1.70 -4.36
N ALA A 478 -9.60 0.65 -5.18
CA ALA A 478 -10.85 -0.15 -5.26
C ALA A 478 -11.31 -0.68 -3.91
N MET A 479 -10.34 -0.92 -3.05
CA MET A 479 -10.47 -1.47 -1.71
C MET A 479 -11.03 -0.46 -0.68
N VAL A 480 -11.11 0.84 -0.98
CA VAL A 480 -11.90 1.83 -0.19
C VAL A 480 -13.40 1.47 -0.19
N LEU A 481 -13.86 0.84 -1.29
CA LEU A 481 -15.25 0.42 -1.47
C LEU A 481 -15.67 -0.72 -0.53
N ALA A 482 -14.72 -1.37 0.14
CA ALA A 482 -14.99 -2.48 1.04
C ALA A 482 -15.39 -2.06 2.46
N SER A 483 -15.43 -0.77 2.81
CA SER A 483 -15.72 -0.34 4.19
C SER A 483 -17.22 -0.45 4.54
N LEU A 484 -17.99 -1.13 3.68
CA LEU A 484 -19.39 -0.77 3.41
C LEU A 484 -20.33 -1.97 3.24
N GLY A 485 -19.81 -3.22 3.23
CA GLY A 485 -20.63 -4.43 3.06
C GLY A 485 -21.17 -5.01 4.38
N ALA A 486 -20.63 -4.63 5.54
CA ALA A 486 -20.97 -5.25 6.83
C ALA A 486 -22.16 -4.60 7.56
N GLY A 487 -22.79 -3.55 7.01
CA GLY A 487 -23.88 -2.82 7.66
C GLY A 487 -25.29 -3.19 7.20
N PHE A 488 -25.43 -4.10 6.23
CA PHE A 488 -26.74 -4.52 5.70
C PHE A 488 -26.72 -6.02 5.37
N GLN A 489 -26.67 -6.84 6.41
CA GLN A 489 -27.28 -8.18 6.40
C GLN A 489 -28.12 -8.35 7.66
#